data_AF-A0A7X7L7J6-F1
#
_entry.id   AF-A0A7X7L7J6-F1
#
_cell.length_a   1.000
_cell.length_b   1.000
_cell.length_c   1.000
_cell.angle_alpha   90.00
_cell.angle_beta   90.00
_cell.angle_gamma   90.00
#
_symmetry.space_group_name_H-M   'P 1'
#
loop_
_entity.id
_entity.type
_entity.pdbx_description
1 polymer ?
#
loop_
_entity_poly.entity_id
_entity_poly.type
_entity_poly.pdbx_seq_one_letter_code
_entity_poly.pdbx_strand_id
1 'polypeptide(L)'
;MDFMNGKWNSEIDTRDFIVNNYSPYDGDESFLEPATDNTKKLWKKVENLLKEERSRGGIYDIDESVISTITSHNPGYIDKSLEQIVGVQTDEPLKRAIMPFGGIRLVYNQLDAYDKKLPEDIGNVFKYRKTHNDGVFDAYTDEMKKARHVGIITGLPDAYGRGRIIGDYRRVALYGTDFLIAQKKKARSEYVFDVMDEKVIRQREEISEQIRALSELTEMAASYGFDITKPATDTKEAIQW
;
A
#
# COMPACT_ATOMS: atom_id res chain seq x y z
N MET A 1 -11.24 -29.05 -0.29
CA MET A 1 -12.20 -28.74 -1.37
C MET A 1 -11.37 -28.44 -2.59
N ASP A 2 -11.63 -29.13 -3.68
CA ASP A 2 -10.88 -28.89 -4.92
C ASP A 2 -11.57 -27.76 -5.70
N PHE A 3 -10.81 -26.75 -6.09
CA PHE A 3 -11.34 -25.66 -6.92
C PHE A 3 -11.65 -26.16 -8.33
N MET A 4 -12.74 -25.68 -8.91
CA MET A 4 -13.07 -25.92 -10.31
C MET A 4 -12.04 -25.24 -11.20
N ASN A 5 -11.45 -26.03 -12.11
CA ASN A 5 -10.51 -25.54 -13.10
C ASN A 5 -11.17 -24.54 -14.05
N GLY A 6 -10.37 -23.61 -14.55
CA GLY A 6 -10.75 -22.61 -15.53
C GLY A 6 -9.53 -21.97 -16.20
N LYS A 7 -9.73 -20.81 -16.81
CA LYS A 7 -8.63 -20.01 -17.38
C LYS A 7 -7.67 -19.53 -16.30
N TRP A 8 -8.18 -19.31 -15.09
CA TRP A 8 -7.40 -18.87 -13.95
C TRP A 8 -6.21 -19.79 -13.61
N ASN A 9 -6.21 -21.05 -14.06
CA ASN A 9 -5.09 -21.98 -13.88
C ASN A 9 -3.91 -21.72 -14.83
N SER A 10 -4.13 -21.08 -15.98
CA SER A 10 -3.08 -20.83 -16.99
C SER A 10 -2.74 -19.35 -17.18
N GLU A 11 -3.63 -18.44 -16.78
CA GLU A 11 -3.42 -16.99 -16.82
C GLU A 11 -3.94 -16.28 -15.56
N ILE A 12 -3.56 -15.02 -15.39
CA ILE A 12 -4.04 -14.19 -14.27
C ILE A 12 -5.49 -13.78 -14.55
N ASP A 13 -6.45 -14.53 -14.02
CA ASP A 13 -7.89 -14.27 -14.13
C ASP A 13 -8.61 -14.57 -12.80
N THR A 14 -8.53 -13.62 -11.87
CA THR A 14 -9.23 -13.69 -10.57
C THR A 14 -10.76 -13.71 -10.74
N ARG A 15 -11.30 -13.19 -11.84
CA ARG A 15 -12.75 -13.20 -12.08
C ARG A 15 -13.22 -14.61 -12.42
N ASP A 16 -12.53 -15.28 -13.33
CA ASP A 16 -12.82 -16.67 -13.69
C ASP A 16 -12.70 -17.59 -12.47
N PHE A 17 -11.66 -17.41 -11.63
CA PHE A 17 -11.56 -18.12 -10.35
C PHE A 17 -12.82 -17.93 -9.49
N ILE A 18 -13.24 -16.68 -9.27
CA ILE A 18 -14.40 -16.39 -8.41
C ILE A 18 -15.66 -16.99 -9.00
N VAL A 19 -15.98 -16.73 -10.26
CA VAL A 19 -17.23 -17.20 -10.91
C VAL A 19 -17.32 -18.72 -10.86
N ASN A 20 -16.20 -19.42 -11.01
CA ASN A 20 -16.16 -20.88 -10.97
C ASN A 20 -16.12 -21.46 -9.54
N ASN A 21 -15.92 -20.69 -8.48
CA ASN A 21 -15.66 -21.26 -7.14
C ASN A 21 -16.45 -20.64 -5.99
N TYR A 22 -17.13 -19.52 -6.19
CA TYR A 22 -17.97 -18.95 -5.16
C TYR A 22 -19.28 -19.74 -5.00
N SER A 23 -19.75 -19.85 -3.76
CA SER A 23 -21.08 -20.37 -3.45
C SER A 23 -22.02 -19.19 -3.25
N PRO A 24 -23.03 -18.97 -4.11
CA PRO A 24 -24.10 -18.03 -3.83
C PRO A 24 -24.75 -18.35 -2.47
N TYR A 25 -25.09 -17.31 -1.71
CA TYR A 25 -25.75 -17.43 -0.43
C TYR A 25 -27.01 -16.56 -0.40
N ASP A 26 -28.18 -17.20 -0.43
CA ASP A 26 -29.50 -16.55 -0.42
C ASP A 26 -30.21 -16.68 0.95
N GLY A 27 -29.46 -17.04 2.00
CA GLY A 27 -29.97 -17.15 3.38
C GLY A 27 -29.96 -15.81 4.14
N ASP A 28 -30.02 -15.88 5.47
CA ASP A 28 -30.06 -14.74 6.39
C ASP A 28 -28.84 -14.68 7.33
N GLU A 29 -28.81 -13.72 8.25
CA GLU A 29 -27.71 -13.52 9.20
C GLU A 29 -27.65 -14.53 10.37
N SER A 30 -28.54 -15.54 10.42
CA SER A 30 -28.64 -16.45 11.57
C SER A 30 -27.40 -17.32 11.81
N PHE A 31 -26.54 -17.49 10.80
CA PHE A 31 -25.27 -18.22 10.92
C PHE A 31 -24.11 -17.37 11.50
N LEU A 32 -24.33 -16.06 11.71
CA LEU A 32 -23.26 -15.17 12.18
C LEU A 32 -22.88 -15.49 13.62
N GLU A 33 -21.57 -15.62 13.84
CA GLU A 33 -20.98 -15.84 15.16
C GLU A 33 -20.54 -14.52 15.81
N PRO A 34 -20.59 -14.41 17.16
CA PRO A 34 -20.14 -13.23 17.86
C PRO A 34 -18.60 -13.09 17.86
N ALA A 35 -18.11 -11.88 18.15
CA ALA A 35 -16.68 -11.63 18.27
C ALA A 35 -16.03 -12.49 19.36
N THR A 36 -14.87 -13.07 19.03
CA THR A 36 -14.04 -13.83 19.97
C THR A 36 -13.45 -12.94 21.06
N ASP A 37 -13.02 -13.54 22.17
CA ASP A 37 -12.35 -12.80 23.25
C ASP A 37 -11.04 -12.15 22.79
N ASN A 38 -10.29 -12.80 21.89
CA ASN A 38 -9.09 -12.21 21.28
C ASN A 38 -9.45 -10.96 20.48
N THR A 39 -10.51 -11.01 19.67
CA THR A 39 -10.99 -9.84 18.91
C THR A 39 -11.40 -8.70 19.83
N LYS A 40 -12.16 -8.99 20.89
CA LYS A 40 -12.57 -7.97 21.88
C LYS A 40 -11.36 -7.34 22.59
N LYS A 41 -10.36 -8.15 22.97
CA LYS A 41 -9.12 -7.67 23.61
C LYS A 41 -8.31 -6.77 22.67
N LEU A 42 -8.10 -7.21 21.43
CA LEU A 42 -7.39 -6.44 20.40
C LEU A 42 -8.09 -5.11 20.13
N TRP A 43 -9.41 -5.16 19.87
CA TRP A 43 -10.20 -3.96 19.64
C TRP A 43 -10.14 -3.01 20.82
N LYS A 44 -10.21 -3.52 22.06
CA LYS A 44 -10.10 -2.69 23.25
C LYS A 44 -8.77 -1.94 23.35
N LYS A 45 -7.67 -2.55 22.94
CA LYS A 45 -6.36 -1.89 22.88
C LYS A 45 -6.38 -0.75 21.85
N VAL A 46 -6.86 -1.01 20.64
CA VAL A 46 -6.97 0.01 19.58
C VAL A 46 -7.90 1.15 19.99
N GLU A 47 -9.04 0.87 20.62
CA GLU A 47 -9.95 1.89 21.15
C GLU A 47 -9.26 2.85 22.12
N ASN A 48 -8.36 2.35 22.97
CA ASN A 48 -7.61 3.18 23.91
C ASN A 48 -6.60 4.05 23.17
N LEU A 49 -5.88 3.51 22.18
CA LEU A 49 -4.96 4.28 21.34
C LEU A 49 -5.71 5.38 20.56
N LEU A 50 -6.91 5.09 20.04
CA LEU A 50 -7.75 6.08 19.36
C LEU A 50 -8.28 7.17 20.31
N LYS A 51 -8.54 6.85 21.58
CA LYS A 51 -8.89 7.87 22.59
C LYS A 51 -7.72 8.79 22.85
N GLU A 52 -6.53 8.23 22.94
CA GLU A 52 -5.29 8.98 23.11
C GLU A 52 -5.01 9.87 21.89
N GLU A 53 -5.10 9.33 20.67
CA GLU A 53 -4.99 10.10 19.42
C GLU A 53 -5.93 11.33 19.44
N ARG A 54 -7.19 11.15 19.85
CA ARG A 54 -8.14 12.26 19.97
C ARG A 54 -7.73 13.28 21.02
N SER A 55 -7.21 12.84 22.18
CA SER A 55 -6.69 13.77 23.20
C SER A 55 -5.44 14.54 22.75
N ARG A 56 -4.68 13.99 21.79
CA ARG A 56 -3.49 14.61 21.17
C ARG A 56 -3.83 15.52 19.97
N GLY A 57 -5.11 15.76 19.68
CA GLY A 57 -5.51 16.61 18.56
C GLY A 57 -5.53 15.90 17.20
N GLY A 58 -5.67 14.57 17.18
CA GLY A 58 -6.00 13.80 15.97
C GLY A 58 -4.85 13.06 15.30
N ILE A 59 -3.67 13.01 15.93
CA ILE A 59 -2.58 12.11 15.54
C ILE A 59 -2.03 11.41 16.79
N TYR A 60 -1.93 10.08 16.72
CA TYR A 60 -1.28 9.30 17.78
C TYR A 60 0.22 9.58 17.80
N ASP A 61 0.91 9.26 16.70
CA ASP A 61 2.33 9.56 16.51
C ASP A 61 2.67 9.64 15.01
N ILE A 62 3.84 10.18 14.69
CA ILE A 62 4.41 10.24 13.34
C ILE A 62 5.83 9.68 13.40
N ASP A 63 6.24 8.82 12.47
CA ASP A 63 7.64 8.46 12.27
C ASP A 63 8.34 9.54 11.44
N GLU A 64 9.03 10.48 12.09
CA GLU A 64 9.84 11.49 11.41
C GLU A 64 11.20 10.96 10.91
N SER A 65 11.62 9.78 11.36
CA SER A 65 12.98 9.28 11.19
C SER A 65 13.16 8.35 9.99
N VAL A 66 12.06 7.80 9.45
CA VAL A 66 12.10 6.81 8.36
C VAL A 66 11.32 7.30 7.15
N ILE A 67 11.98 7.38 5.98
CA ILE A 67 11.30 7.55 4.69
C ILE A 67 10.57 6.24 4.37
N SER A 68 9.24 6.28 4.33
CA SER A 68 8.43 5.08 4.10
C SER A 68 8.62 4.49 2.70
N THR A 69 8.97 3.22 2.67
CA THR A 69 8.99 2.28 1.53
C THR A 69 8.38 0.95 1.96
N ILE A 70 8.18 0.01 1.03
CA ILE A 70 7.57 -1.31 1.32
C ILE A 70 8.32 -2.07 2.42
N THR A 71 9.65 -1.97 2.48
CA THR A 71 10.52 -2.72 3.42
C THR A 71 11.17 -1.85 4.49
N SER A 72 10.82 -0.57 4.56
CA SER A 72 11.50 0.40 5.44
C SER A 72 11.29 0.18 6.95
N HIS A 73 10.13 -0.33 7.35
CA HIS A 73 9.76 -0.46 8.76
C HIS A 73 9.84 -1.91 9.21
N ASN A 74 10.17 -2.11 10.48
CA ASN A 74 10.10 -3.41 11.12
C ASN A 74 8.64 -3.83 11.35
N PRO A 75 8.37 -5.13 11.55
CA PRO A 75 7.05 -5.63 11.91
C PRO A 75 6.47 -4.96 13.17
N GLY A 76 5.27 -4.41 13.06
CA GLY A 76 4.48 -3.90 14.19
C GLY A 76 3.29 -4.81 14.52
N TYR A 77 2.80 -4.73 15.75
CA TYR A 77 1.72 -5.58 16.25
C TYR A 77 0.87 -4.82 17.26
N ILE A 78 -0.44 -5.10 17.32
CA ILE A 78 -1.29 -4.64 18.43
C ILE A 78 -1.08 -5.54 19.65
N ASP A 79 -1.09 -6.85 19.41
CA ASP A 79 -0.73 -7.90 20.36
C ASP A 79 -0.46 -9.19 19.59
N LYS A 80 0.83 -9.44 19.34
CA LYS A 80 1.29 -10.57 18.52
C LYS A 80 0.75 -11.93 18.97
N SER A 81 0.43 -12.08 20.25
CA SER A 81 -0.09 -13.34 20.80
C SER A 81 -1.57 -13.59 20.51
N LEU A 82 -2.32 -12.54 20.16
CA LEU A 82 -3.78 -12.59 19.96
C LEU A 82 -4.17 -12.50 18.48
N GLU A 83 -3.35 -11.85 17.66
CA GLU A 83 -3.62 -11.56 16.25
C GLU A 83 -3.68 -12.85 15.40
N GLN A 84 -4.71 -12.96 14.56
CA GLN A 84 -4.80 -14.00 13.54
C GLN A 84 -4.28 -13.52 12.19
N ILE A 85 -4.56 -12.27 11.85
CA ILE A 85 -4.04 -11.57 10.67
C ILE A 85 -3.19 -10.42 11.20
N VAL A 86 -2.00 -10.25 10.64
CA VAL A 86 -1.00 -9.28 11.10
C VAL A 86 -0.62 -8.33 9.98
N GLY A 87 -0.01 -7.21 10.36
CA GLY A 87 0.47 -6.18 9.45
C GLY A 87 -0.05 -4.81 9.84
N VAL A 88 0.87 -3.90 10.15
CA VAL A 88 0.62 -2.46 10.31
C VAL A 88 1.62 -1.67 9.46
N GLN A 89 1.33 -0.38 9.23
CA GLN A 89 2.07 0.45 8.28
C GLN A 89 3.48 0.83 8.75
N THR A 90 3.69 0.88 10.06
CA THR A 90 4.97 1.19 10.72
C THR A 90 5.30 0.08 11.72
N ASP A 91 6.18 0.34 12.67
CA ASP A 91 6.52 -0.55 13.77
C ASP A 91 5.48 -0.54 14.92
N GLU A 92 4.52 0.40 14.91
CA GLU A 92 3.51 0.56 15.96
C GLU A 92 2.10 0.85 15.42
N PRO A 93 1.03 0.40 16.10
CA PRO A 93 -0.33 0.75 15.73
C PRO A 93 -0.59 2.27 15.84
N LEU A 94 -1.25 2.85 14.83
CA LEU A 94 -1.60 4.27 14.70
C LEU A 94 -0.42 5.26 14.54
N LYS A 95 0.83 4.81 14.58
CA LYS A 95 1.99 5.64 14.22
C LYS A 95 2.03 5.83 12.70
N ARG A 96 1.95 7.07 12.24
CA ARG A 96 1.88 7.42 10.81
C ARG A 96 3.28 7.55 10.22
N ALA A 97 3.51 6.96 9.05
CA ALA A 97 4.79 7.15 8.36
C ALA A 97 4.82 8.47 7.55
N ILE A 98 6.03 8.98 7.27
CA ILE A 98 6.21 10.04 6.28
C ILE A 98 6.36 9.46 4.87
N MET A 99 5.65 10.05 3.90
CA MET A 99 5.72 9.70 2.47
C MET A 99 6.18 10.89 1.62
N PRO A 100 7.45 11.30 1.75
CA PRO A 100 7.95 12.58 1.22
C PRO A 100 8.03 12.67 -0.32
N PHE A 101 7.99 11.55 -1.06
CA PHE A 101 8.02 11.55 -2.53
C PHE A 101 6.85 12.34 -3.16
N GLY A 102 5.72 12.46 -2.45
CA GLY A 102 4.58 13.27 -2.87
C GLY A 102 4.81 14.79 -2.74
N GLY A 103 5.67 15.21 -1.81
CA GLY A 103 5.97 16.61 -1.54
C GLY A 103 6.56 16.82 -0.16
N ILE A 104 7.81 17.28 -0.09
CA ILE A 104 8.54 17.44 1.18
C ILE A 104 8.00 18.61 2.02
N ARG A 105 7.48 19.66 1.38
CA ARG A 105 6.87 20.82 2.06
C ARG A 105 5.65 20.43 2.91
N LEU A 106 4.84 19.47 2.43
CA LEU A 106 3.71 18.97 3.22
C LEU A 106 4.23 18.28 4.49
N VAL A 107 5.29 17.47 4.38
CA VAL A 107 5.87 16.77 5.52
C VAL A 107 6.38 17.76 6.58
N TYR A 108 7.12 18.81 6.18
CA TYR A 108 7.54 19.87 7.11
C TYR A 108 6.35 20.48 7.85
N ASN A 109 5.33 20.92 7.11
CA ASN A 109 4.15 21.56 7.71
C ASN A 109 3.39 20.63 8.66
N GLN A 110 3.30 19.33 8.33
CA GLN A 110 2.62 18.36 9.18
C GLN A 110 3.43 18.08 10.45
N LEU A 111 4.75 17.91 10.36
CA LEU A 111 5.58 17.72 11.55
C LEU A 111 5.53 18.95 12.47
N ASP A 112 5.67 20.16 11.91
CA ASP A 112 5.60 21.41 12.67
C ASP A 112 4.23 21.58 13.38
N ALA A 113 3.13 21.14 12.75
CA ALA A 113 1.79 21.20 13.34
C ALA A 113 1.60 20.27 14.55
N TYR A 114 2.49 19.29 14.74
CA TYR A 114 2.50 18.35 15.85
C TYR A 114 3.79 18.46 16.69
N ASP A 115 4.41 19.65 16.72
CA ASP A 115 5.61 19.97 17.49
C ASP A 115 6.81 19.04 17.21
N LYS A 116 6.85 18.44 16.02
CA LYS A 116 7.96 17.61 15.52
C LYS A 116 8.74 18.34 14.45
N LYS A 117 9.97 17.90 14.20
CA LYS A 117 10.82 18.44 13.14
C LYS A 117 11.37 17.33 12.27
N LEU A 118 11.42 17.58 10.97
CA LEU A 118 12.06 16.64 10.06
C LEU A 118 13.57 16.63 10.32
N PRO A 119 14.19 15.47 10.55
CA PRO A 119 15.64 15.34 10.64
C PRO A 119 16.34 15.90 9.40
N GLU A 120 17.49 16.55 9.59
CA GLU A 120 18.19 17.25 8.51
C GLU A 120 18.70 16.29 7.43
N ASP A 121 19.18 15.12 7.81
CA ASP A 121 19.61 14.04 6.92
C ASP A 121 18.46 13.54 6.03
N ILE A 122 17.26 13.35 6.60
CA ILE A 122 16.05 12.98 5.86
C ILE A 122 15.65 14.10 4.89
N GLY A 123 15.65 15.37 5.35
CA GLY A 123 15.36 16.53 4.51
C GLY A 123 16.37 16.68 3.36
N ASN A 124 17.65 16.40 3.61
CA ASN A 124 18.72 16.50 2.63
C ASN A 124 18.55 15.54 1.45
N VAL A 125 17.90 14.38 1.62
CA VAL A 125 17.58 13.45 0.52
C VAL A 125 16.83 14.16 -0.61
N PHE A 126 15.91 15.06 -0.27
CA PHE A 126 15.06 15.76 -1.25
C PHE A 126 15.73 16.94 -1.94
N LYS A 127 17.00 17.24 -1.59
CA LYS A 127 17.88 18.06 -2.45
C LYS A 127 18.37 17.29 -3.68
N TYR A 128 18.43 15.96 -3.58
CA TYR A 128 18.87 15.07 -4.67
C TYR A 128 17.69 14.40 -5.37
N ARG A 129 16.62 14.09 -4.62
CA ARG A 129 15.41 13.44 -5.13
C ARG A 129 14.26 14.43 -5.24
N LYS A 130 13.98 14.91 -6.46
CA LYS A 130 12.82 15.76 -6.73
C LYS A 130 11.50 15.06 -6.34
N THR A 131 10.57 15.81 -5.74
CA THR A 131 9.24 15.31 -5.37
C THR A 131 8.20 15.56 -6.47
N HIS A 132 7.05 14.90 -6.36
CA HIS A 132 5.89 15.18 -7.21
C HIS A 132 5.45 16.64 -7.12
N ASN A 133 5.29 17.17 -5.90
CA ASN A 133 4.93 18.57 -5.67
C ASN A 133 5.88 19.54 -6.39
N ASP A 134 7.20 19.37 -6.26
CA ASP A 134 8.17 20.25 -6.94
C ASP A 134 8.04 20.15 -8.46
N GLY A 135 7.87 18.93 -8.99
CA GLY A 135 7.67 18.70 -10.42
C GLY A 135 6.42 19.40 -10.98
N VAL A 136 5.31 19.33 -10.25
CA VAL A 136 4.06 20.00 -10.63
C VAL A 136 4.22 21.52 -10.64
N PHE A 137 4.82 22.09 -9.59
CA PHE A 137 4.91 23.55 -9.45
C PHE A 137 5.93 24.20 -10.40
N ASP A 138 6.94 23.45 -10.84
CA ASP A 138 7.84 23.86 -11.92
C ASP A 138 7.14 23.91 -13.28
N ALA A 139 6.15 23.04 -13.50
CA ALA A 139 5.41 22.95 -14.77
C ALA A 139 4.16 23.85 -14.81
N TYR A 140 3.62 24.26 -13.67
CA TYR A 140 2.43 25.12 -13.60
C TYR A 140 2.66 26.51 -14.20
N THR A 141 1.70 26.96 -15.00
CA THR A 141 1.63 28.35 -15.49
C THR A 141 1.17 29.31 -14.40
N ASP A 142 1.44 30.60 -14.59
CA ASP A 142 0.98 31.65 -13.66
C ASP A 142 -0.54 31.70 -13.56
N GLU A 143 -1.25 31.43 -14.65
CA GLU A 143 -2.71 31.35 -14.67
C GLU A 143 -3.24 30.19 -13.82
N MET A 144 -2.64 28.99 -13.93
CA MET A 144 -3.00 27.84 -13.11
C MET A 144 -2.78 28.14 -11.62
N LYS A 145 -1.64 28.75 -11.28
CA LYS A 145 -1.32 29.16 -9.90
C LYS A 145 -2.34 30.18 -9.38
N LYS A 146 -2.72 31.17 -10.20
CA LYS A 146 -3.71 32.19 -9.85
C LYS A 146 -5.10 31.59 -9.64
N ALA A 147 -5.56 30.73 -10.55
CA ALA A 147 -6.85 30.04 -10.44
C ALA A 147 -6.95 29.21 -9.15
N ARG A 148 -5.86 28.54 -8.77
CA ARG A 148 -5.76 27.81 -7.50
C ARG A 148 -5.81 28.75 -6.29
N HIS A 149 -5.04 29.85 -6.33
CA HIS A 149 -4.96 30.81 -5.22
C HIS A 149 -6.30 31.50 -4.94
N VAL A 150 -7.07 31.84 -5.98
CA VAL A 150 -8.38 32.50 -5.83
C VAL A 150 -9.55 31.52 -5.65
N GLY A 151 -9.27 30.21 -5.57
CA GLY A 151 -10.28 29.19 -5.27
C GLY A 151 -11.17 28.76 -6.46
N ILE A 152 -10.80 29.07 -7.70
CA ILE A 152 -11.53 28.58 -8.89
C ILE A 152 -11.29 27.09 -9.10
N ILE A 153 -10.06 26.62 -8.88
CA ILE A 153 -9.69 25.21 -8.92
C ILE A 153 -8.99 24.83 -7.62
N THR A 154 -9.64 24.04 -6.78
CA THR A 154 -9.12 23.67 -5.44
C THR A 154 -9.06 22.16 -5.25
N GLY A 155 -8.17 21.68 -4.39
CA GLY A 155 -8.09 20.27 -4.03
C GLY A 155 -7.54 19.37 -5.15
N LEU A 156 -6.69 19.93 -6.03
CA LEU A 156 -5.93 19.11 -6.97
C LEU A 156 -4.88 18.28 -6.22
N PRO A 157 -4.54 17.08 -6.71
CA PRO A 157 -3.53 16.21 -6.10
C PRO A 157 -2.10 16.70 -6.43
N ASP A 158 -1.81 17.96 -6.13
CA ASP A 158 -0.51 18.60 -6.34
C ASP A 158 0.38 18.57 -5.09
N ALA A 159 -0.19 18.25 -3.93
CA ALA A 159 0.51 18.21 -2.64
C ALA A 159 0.35 16.88 -1.88
N TYR A 160 -0.30 15.88 -2.46
CA TYR A 160 -0.55 14.57 -1.85
C TYR A 160 -0.72 13.48 -2.92
N GLY A 161 -0.70 12.21 -2.51
CA GLY A 161 -0.88 11.08 -3.43
C GLY A 161 -2.24 11.11 -4.13
N ARG A 162 -2.26 11.01 -5.46
CA ARG A 162 -3.50 11.06 -6.27
C ARG A 162 -4.55 10.01 -5.92
N GLY A 163 -4.15 8.89 -5.31
CA GLY A 163 -5.04 7.77 -5.01
C GLY A 163 -5.73 7.22 -6.26
N ARG A 164 -6.99 6.77 -6.10
CA ARG A 164 -7.86 6.28 -7.20
C ARG A 164 -7.24 5.14 -8.03
N ILE A 165 -6.36 4.35 -7.41
CA ILE A 165 -5.78 3.13 -7.97
C ILE A 165 -6.19 2.00 -7.04
N ILE A 166 -6.76 0.93 -7.61
CA ILE A 166 -7.10 -0.29 -6.89
C ILE A 166 -6.21 -1.39 -7.47
N GLY A 167 -5.22 -1.84 -6.68
CA GLY A 167 -4.51 -3.07 -6.99
C GLY A 167 -5.46 -4.25 -6.82
N ASP A 168 -5.30 -5.28 -7.65
CA ASP A 168 -6.04 -6.53 -7.46
C ASP A 168 -5.30 -7.41 -6.44
N TYR A 169 -5.45 -7.07 -5.16
CA TYR A 169 -4.68 -7.66 -4.05
C TYR A 169 -4.91 -9.17 -3.91
N ARG A 170 -6.11 -9.64 -4.28
CA ARG A 170 -6.51 -11.07 -4.31
C ARG A 170 -5.57 -11.93 -5.15
N ARG A 171 -4.82 -11.33 -6.08
CA ARG A 171 -3.84 -12.05 -6.91
C ARG A 171 -2.70 -12.63 -6.10
N VAL A 172 -2.29 -11.98 -5.01
CA VAL A 172 -1.22 -12.50 -4.15
C VAL A 172 -1.69 -13.80 -3.51
N ALA A 173 -2.88 -13.80 -2.91
CA ALA A 173 -3.49 -15.02 -2.38
C ALA A 173 -3.66 -16.11 -3.45
N LEU A 174 -4.20 -15.76 -4.63
CA LEU A 174 -4.52 -16.76 -5.66
C LEU A 174 -3.29 -17.35 -6.37
N TYR A 175 -2.21 -16.57 -6.53
CA TYR A 175 -1.09 -16.94 -7.39
C TYR A 175 0.28 -16.99 -6.69
N GLY A 176 0.44 -16.32 -5.55
CA GLY A 176 1.74 -16.08 -4.94
C GLY A 176 2.59 -15.08 -5.73
N THR A 177 3.57 -14.48 -5.05
CA THR A 177 4.44 -13.45 -5.66
C THR A 177 5.36 -13.99 -6.75
N ASP A 178 5.81 -15.26 -6.67
CA ASP A 178 6.72 -15.83 -7.68
C ASP A 178 6.06 -15.91 -9.06
N PHE A 179 4.82 -16.40 -9.11
CA PHE A 179 4.07 -16.46 -10.36
C PHE A 179 3.81 -15.07 -10.93
N LEU A 180 3.41 -14.11 -10.08
CA LEU A 180 3.15 -12.73 -10.51
C LEU A 180 4.42 -12.04 -11.04
N ILE A 181 5.57 -12.26 -10.40
CA ILE A 181 6.87 -11.77 -10.84
C ILE A 181 7.25 -12.40 -12.19
N ALA A 182 7.09 -13.72 -12.35
CA ALA A 182 7.36 -14.41 -13.60
C ALA A 182 6.50 -13.85 -14.75
N GLN A 183 5.20 -13.64 -14.51
CA GLN A 183 4.29 -13.05 -15.49
C GLN A 183 4.68 -11.60 -15.85
N LYS A 184 5.13 -10.78 -14.90
CA LYS A 184 5.63 -9.43 -15.18
C LYS A 184 6.95 -9.43 -15.96
N LYS A 185 7.87 -10.34 -15.64
CA LYS A 185 9.12 -10.54 -16.40
C LYS A 185 8.82 -10.93 -17.86
N LYS A 186 7.88 -11.87 -18.06
CA LYS A 186 7.39 -12.26 -19.38
C LYS A 186 6.77 -11.08 -20.14
N ALA A 187 5.86 -10.34 -19.50
CA ALA A 187 5.25 -9.15 -20.10
C ALA A 187 6.32 -8.12 -20.53
N ARG A 188 7.34 -7.89 -19.71
CA ARG A 188 8.45 -6.98 -20.06
C ARG A 188 9.29 -7.51 -21.23
N SER A 189 9.56 -8.80 -21.29
CA SER A 189 10.34 -9.39 -22.40
C SER A 189 9.57 -9.39 -23.72
N GLU A 190 8.25 -9.53 -23.67
CA GLU A 190 7.38 -9.52 -24.86
C GLU A 190 7.03 -8.10 -25.33
N TYR A 191 7.17 -7.10 -24.46
CA TYR A 191 6.91 -5.69 -24.79
C TYR A 191 8.08 -5.06 -25.59
N VAL A 192 8.29 -5.56 -26.82
CA VAL A 192 9.33 -5.16 -27.76
C VAL A 192 8.71 -4.53 -29.00
N PHE A 193 9.29 -3.41 -29.45
CA PHE A 193 8.85 -2.64 -30.60
C PHE A 193 10.05 -2.28 -31.48
N ASP A 194 9.80 -1.99 -32.75
CA ASP A 194 10.83 -1.59 -33.71
C ASP A 194 11.48 -0.23 -33.34
N VAL A 195 10.75 0.63 -32.62
CA VAL A 195 11.21 1.93 -32.16
C VAL A 195 11.06 2.05 -30.65
N MET A 196 12.13 2.51 -30.00
CA MET A 196 12.17 2.81 -28.58
C MET A 196 11.86 4.29 -28.34
N ASP A 197 10.58 4.65 -28.36
CA ASP A 197 10.11 6.00 -28.05
C ASP A 197 9.88 6.20 -26.53
N GLU A 198 9.54 7.44 -26.13
CA GLU A 198 9.30 7.81 -24.74
C GLU A 198 8.21 6.95 -24.06
N LYS A 199 7.15 6.58 -24.79
CA LYS A 199 6.07 5.75 -24.25
C LYS A 199 6.54 4.32 -24.00
N VAL A 200 7.27 3.75 -24.96
CA VAL A 200 7.81 2.38 -24.85
C VAL A 200 8.84 2.30 -23.73
N ILE A 201 9.75 3.27 -23.64
CA ILE A 201 10.75 3.34 -22.56
C ILE A 201 10.06 3.43 -21.20
N ARG A 202 9.11 4.37 -21.03
CA ARG A 202 8.37 4.54 -19.78
C ARG A 202 7.64 3.26 -19.37
N GLN A 203 6.91 2.63 -20.29
CA GLN A 203 6.14 1.43 -19.97
C GLN A 203 7.04 0.27 -19.51
N ARG A 204 8.22 0.11 -20.12
CA ARG A 204 9.20 -0.92 -19.72
C ARG A 204 9.84 -0.64 -18.36
N GLU A 205 10.13 0.62 -18.08
CA GLU A 205 10.60 1.06 -16.75
C GLU A 205 9.53 0.80 -15.68
N GLU A 206 8.28 1.18 -15.94
CA GLU A 206 7.15 0.96 -15.03
C GLU A 206 6.91 -0.53 -14.74
N ILE A 207 7.03 -1.41 -15.74
CA ILE A 207 6.96 -2.87 -15.50
C ILE A 207 8.14 -3.33 -14.63
N SER A 208 9.32 -2.74 -14.80
CA SER A 208 10.49 -3.06 -13.97
C SER A 208 10.32 -2.62 -12.52
N GLU A 209 9.69 -1.47 -12.27
CA GLU A 209 9.28 -1.04 -10.93
C GLU A 209 8.24 -1.98 -10.32
N GLN A 210 7.26 -2.45 -11.11
CA GLN A 210 6.28 -3.44 -10.63
C GLN A 210 6.93 -4.78 -10.22
N ILE A 211 7.97 -5.22 -10.94
CA ILE A 211 8.73 -6.43 -10.58
C ILE A 211 9.46 -6.22 -9.25
N ARG A 212 10.13 -5.07 -9.08
CA ARG A 212 10.83 -4.74 -7.82
C ARG A 212 9.86 -4.65 -6.65
N ALA A 213 8.75 -3.95 -6.80
CA ALA A 213 7.74 -3.82 -5.76
C ALA A 213 7.13 -5.16 -5.33
N LEU A 214 6.95 -6.12 -6.26
CA LEU A 214 6.50 -7.47 -5.89
C LEU A 214 7.57 -8.22 -5.08
N SER A 215 8.85 -8.04 -5.39
CA SER A 215 9.94 -8.63 -4.59
C SER A 215 10.06 -7.98 -3.21
N GLU A 216 9.90 -6.66 -3.12
CA GLU A 216 9.84 -5.94 -1.84
C GLU A 216 8.63 -6.39 -1.00
N LEU A 217 7.49 -6.68 -1.63
CA LEU A 217 6.32 -7.25 -0.95
C LEU A 217 6.63 -8.63 -0.35
N THR A 218 7.35 -9.49 -1.08
CA THR A 218 7.84 -10.78 -0.57
C THR A 218 8.75 -10.59 0.64
N GLU A 219 9.69 -9.64 0.58
CA GLU A 219 10.60 -9.32 1.70
C GLU A 219 9.83 -8.78 2.92
N MET A 220 8.88 -7.87 2.71
CA MET A 220 8.03 -7.32 3.75
C MET A 220 7.25 -8.43 4.45
N ALA A 221 6.60 -9.33 3.70
CA ALA A 221 5.86 -10.45 4.28
C ALA A 221 6.79 -11.43 5.05
N ALA A 222 8.00 -11.68 4.53
CA ALA A 222 9.00 -12.51 5.21
C ALA A 222 9.42 -11.91 6.57
N SER A 223 9.47 -10.57 6.71
CA SER A 223 9.74 -9.93 8.00
C SER A 223 8.68 -10.26 9.07
N TYR A 224 7.42 -10.50 8.67
CA TYR A 224 6.34 -10.98 9.54
C TYR A 224 6.31 -12.51 9.70
N GLY A 225 7.21 -13.23 9.03
CA GLY A 225 7.31 -14.70 9.10
C GLY A 225 6.45 -15.44 8.07
N PHE A 226 6.01 -14.78 7.00
CA PHE A 226 5.19 -15.39 5.93
C PHE A 226 5.99 -15.58 4.64
N ASP A 227 5.84 -16.75 4.03
CA ASP A 227 6.34 -17.04 2.69
C ASP A 227 5.20 -16.92 1.67
N ILE A 228 5.00 -15.72 1.12
CA ILE A 228 3.98 -15.43 0.11
C ILE A 228 4.49 -15.65 -1.33
N THR A 229 5.60 -16.38 -1.51
CA THR A 229 6.06 -16.75 -2.86
C THR A 229 5.07 -17.66 -3.56
N LYS A 230 4.36 -18.49 -2.79
CA LYS A 230 3.37 -19.46 -3.27
C LYS A 230 1.93 -18.99 -3.03
N PRO A 231 0.94 -19.53 -3.78
CA PRO A 231 -0.47 -19.32 -3.50
C PRO A 231 -0.84 -19.70 -2.06
N ALA A 232 -1.81 -18.99 -1.51
CA ALA A 232 -2.41 -19.33 -0.22
C ALA A 232 -3.07 -20.72 -0.28
N THR A 233 -2.91 -21.49 0.79
CA THR A 233 -3.35 -22.89 0.89
C THR A 233 -4.54 -23.09 1.81
N ASP A 234 -4.87 -22.10 2.63
CA ASP A 234 -6.05 -22.08 3.48
C ASP A 234 -6.70 -20.69 3.54
N THR A 235 -7.82 -20.58 4.27
CA THR A 235 -8.57 -19.33 4.43
C THR A 235 -7.77 -18.24 5.15
N LYS A 236 -6.94 -18.62 6.14
CA LYS A 236 -6.15 -17.67 6.92
C LYS A 236 -5.07 -17.06 6.05
N GLU A 237 -4.37 -17.89 5.28
CA GLU A 237 -3.41 -17.46 4.28
C GLU A 237 -4.07 -16.59 3.21
N ALA A 238 -5.23 -16.98 2.69
CA ALA A 238 -5.91 -16.21 1.64
C ALA A 238 -6.35 -14.81 2.09
N ILE A 239 -6.57 -14.60 3.40
CA ILE A 239 -6.86 -13.29 3.99
C ILE A 239 -5.56 -12.51 4.29
N GLN A 240 -4.49 -13.20 4.65
CA GLN A 240 -3.21 -12.59 5.04
C GLN A 240 -2.35 -12.16 3.83
N TRP A 241 -2.46 -12.86 2.70
CA TRP A 241 -1.70 -12.63 1.46
C TRP A 241 -2.20 -11.39 0.73
#